data_AF-A0A2N2CT88-F1
#
_entry.id   AF-A0A2N2CT88-F1
#
_cell.length_a   1.000
_cell.length_b   1.000
_cell.length_c   1.000
_cell.angle_alpha   90.00
_cell.angle_beta   90.00
_cell.angle_gamma   90.00
#
_symmetry.space_group_name_H-M   'P 1'
#
loop_
_entity.id
_entity.type
_entity.pdbx_description
1 polymer ?
#
loop_
_entity_poly.entity_id
_entity_poly.type
_entity_poly.pdbx_seq_one_letter_code
_entity_poly.pdbx_strand_id
1 'polypeptide(L)' 'MLTTIVILLYICVVLFDFLPSKETRSTKERVIYCILLTVSFCVLILYSLDIKVPGPTEPIRNVIETLFKPSK' A
#
# COMPACT_ATOMS: atom_id res chain seq x y z
N MET A 1 -5.55 -5.16 16.98
CA MET A 1 -5.95 -5.71 15.66
C MET A 1 -5.17 -4.98 14.58
N LEU A 2 -4.73 -5.67 13.53
CA LEU A 2 -3.88 -5.14 12.47
C LEU A 2 -4.44 -3.82 11.88
N THR A 3 -5.77 -3.72 11.75
CA THR A 3 -6.49 -2.52 11.27
C THR A 3 -6.22 -1.28 12.11
N THR A 4 -6.19 -1.41 13.44
CA THR A 4 -5.95 -0.28 14.35
C THR A 4 -4.56 0.30 14.14
N ILE A 5 -3.57 -0.56 13.90
CA ILE A 5 -2.19 -0.16 13.62
C ILE A 5 -2.13 0.56 12.27
N VAL A 6 -2.80 0.02 11.25
CA VAL A 6 -2.88 0.65 9.91
C VAL A 6 -3.48 2.05 9.99
N ILE A 7 -4.60 2.21 10.70
CA ILE A 7 -5.27 3.52 10.86
C ILE A 7 -4.35 4.49 11.59
N LEU A 8 -3.75 4.08 12.71
CA LEU A 8 -2.87 4.94 13.50
C LEU A 8 -1.68 5.44 12.69
N LEU A 9 -1.00 4.53 11.97
CA LEU A 9 0.14 4.88 11.14
C LEU A 9 -0.24 5.84 10.01
N TYR A 10 -1.38 5.63 9.36
CA TYR A 10 -1.86 6.53 8.31
C TYR A 10 -2.20 7.91 8.84
N ILE A 11 -2.78 8.02 10.05
CA ILE A 11 -2.98 9.31 10.71
C ILE A 11 -1.63 10.00 10.93
N CYS A 12 -0.62 9.28 11.43
CA CYS A 12 0.72 9.84 11.59
C CYS A 12 1.32 10.32 10.26
N VAL A 13 1.17 9.56 9.17
CA VAL A 13 1.64 9.98 7.83
C VAL A 13 0.92 11.26 7.38
N VAL A 14 -0.40 11.35 7.57
CA VAL A 14 -1.14 12.56 7.20
C VAL A 14 -0.68 13.77 8.02
N LEU A 15 -0.45 13.60 9.33
CA LEU A 15 -0.04 14.68 10.21
C LEU A 15 1.41 15.12 10.00
N PHE A 16 2.33 14.18 9.82
CA PHE A 16 3.77 14.46 9.78
C PHE A 16 4.35 14.59 8.36
N ASP A 17 3.72 14.01 7.34
CA ASP A 17 4.18 14.10 5.95
C ASP A 17 3.28 15.02 5.13
N PHE A 18 1.96 14.74 5.08
CA PHE A 18 1.06 15.49 4.21
C PHE A 18 0.84 16.94 4.68
N LEU A 19 0.60 17.14 5.98
CA LEU A 19 0.28 18.45 6.54
C LEU A 19 1.42 19.49 6.36
N PRO A 20 2.69 19.21 6.72
CA PRO A 20 3.78 20.16 6.50
C PRO A 20 4.14 20.29 5.02
N SER A 21 3.97 19.24 4.21
CA SER A 21 4.32 19.29 2.79
C SER A 21 3.22 19.89 1.90
N LYS A 22 2.05 20.24 2.44
CA LYS A 22 0.92 20.72 1.63
C LYS A 22 1.19 22.08 0.97
N GLU A 23 1.98 22.94 1.63
CA GLU A 23 2.26 24.30 1.16
C GLU A 23 3.45 24.35 0.18
N THR A 24 4.32 23.35 0.22
CA THR A 24 5.52 23.28 -0.64
C THR A 24 5.25 22.59 -1.97
N ARG A 25 4.18 21.78 -2.07
CA ARG A 25 3.83 21.02 -3.29
C ARG A 25 2.93 21.81 -4.22
N SER A 26 3.16 21.65 -5.52
CA SER A 26 2.23 22.15 -6.53
C SER A 26 0.88 21.42 -6.43
N THR A 27 -0.20 22.07 -6.91
CA THR A 27 -1.55 21.47 -6.87
C THR A 27 -1.61 20.09 -7.54
N LYS A 28 -0.84 19.89 -8.63
CA LYS A 28 -0.78 18.62 -9.35
C LYS A 28 -0.13 17.52 -8.51
N GLU A 29 1.01 17.81 -7.89
CA GLU A 29 1.72 16.87 -7.01
C GLU A 29 0.87 16.50 -5.79
N ARG A 30 0.15 17.48 -5.22
CA ARG A 30 -0.75 17.24 -4.10
C ARG A 30 -1.87 16.27 -4.47
N VAL A 31 -2.46 16.42 -5.66
CA VAL A 31 -3.51 15.52 -6.15
C VAL A 31 -2.97 14.10 -6.36
N ILE A 32 -1.82 13.97 -7.03
CA ILE A 32 -1.18 12.65 -7.26
C ILE A 32 -0.87 11.97 -5.93
N TYR A 33 -0.28 12.72 -4.99
CA TYR A 33 0.03 12.22 -3.65
C TYR A 33 -1.24 11.76 -2.92
N CYS A 34 -2.32 12.56 -2.91
CA CYS A 34 -3.58 12.17 -2.28
C CYS A 34 -4.18 10.91 -2.90
N ILE A 35 -4.15 10.78 -4.23
CA ILE A 35 -4.62 9.58 -4.93
C ILE A 35 -3.81 8.37 -4.49
N LEU A 36 -2.47 8.45 -4.55
CA LEU A 36 -1.59 7.35 -4.15
C LEU A 36 -1.77 6.96 -2.68
N LEU A 37 -1.87 7.95 -1.79
CA LEU A 37 -2.09 7.73 -0.36
C LEU A 37 -3.45 7.03 -0.13
N THR A 38 -4.50 7.49 -0.81
CA THR A 38 -5.84 6.91 -0.70
C THR A 38 -5.87 5.47 -1.22
N VAL A 39 -5.29 5.21 -2.40
CA VAL A 39 -5.21 3.87 -2.98
C VAL A 39 -4.46 2.93 -2.05
N SER A 40 -3.31 3.36 -1.52
CA SER A 40 -2.51 2.56 -0.59
C SER A 40 -3.27 2.28 0.72
N PHE A 41 -3.99 3.26 1.25
CA PHE A 41 -4.84 3.08 2.43
C PHE A 41 -5.95 2.05 2.17
N CYS A 42 -6.66 2.17 1.05
CA CYS A 42 -7.71 1.24 0.65
C CYS A 42 -7.18 -0.19 0.54
N VAL A 43 -6.03 -0.39 -0.11
CA VAL A 43 -5.41 -1.72 -0.24
C VAL A 43 -5.07 -2.31 1.13
N LEU A 44 -4.47 -1.54 2.03
CA LEU A 44 -4.13 -2.03 3.37
C LEU A 44 -5.37 -2.31 4.23
N ILE A 45 -6.43 -1.51 4.11
CA ILE A 45 -7.69 -1.76 4.81
C ILE A 45 -8.35 -3.05 4.30
N LEU A 46 -8.43 -3.23 2.97
CA LEU A 46 -8.95 -4.48 2.38
C LEU A 46 -8.15 -5.69 2.86
N TYR A 47 -6.81 -5.59 2.84
CA TYR A 47 -5.92 -6.63 3.36
C TYR A 47 -6.18 -6.91 4.85
N SER A 48 -6.35 -5.86 5.65
CA SER A 48 -6.65 -5.99 7.07
C SER A 48 -8.01 -6.62 7.37
N LEU A 49 -8.95 -6.59 6.42
CA LEU A 49 -10.26 -7.23 6.52
C LEU A 49 -10.23 -8.67 5.97
N ASP A 50 -9.04 -9.24 5.77
CA ASP A 50 -8.83 -10.56 5.14
C ASP A 50 -9.43 -10.67 3.72
N ILE A 51 -9.64 -9.54 3.05
CA ILE A 51 -10.08 -9.52 1.65
C ILE A 51 -8.85 -9.75 0.78
N LYS A 52 -8.86 -10.85 0.01
CA LYS A 52 -7.82 -11.14 -0.98
C LYS A 52 -7.79 -10.05 -2.05
N VAL A 53 -6.80 -9.18 -1.96
CA VAL A 53 -6.49 -8.20 -3.02
C VAL A 53 -5.74 -8.92 -4.14
N PRO A 54 -6.21 -8.85 -5.40
CA PRO A 54 -5.47 -9.43 -6.52
C PRO A 54 -4.11 -8.74 -6.63
N GLY A 55 -3.04 -9.52 -6.70
CA GLY A 55 -1.68 -9.01 -6.70
C GLY A 55 -0.73 -9.90 -7.51
N PRO A 56 0.50 -9.41 -7.75
CA PRO A 56 1.50 -10.13 -8.54
C PRO A 56 2.10 -11.35 -7.80
N THR A 57 1.68 -11.60 -6.56
CA THR A 57 2.21 -12.67 -5.70
C THR A 57 2.12 -14.04 -6.36
N GLU A 58 0.98 -14.40 -6.94
CA GLU A 58 0.79 -15.70 -7.61
C GLU A 58 1.66 -15.84 -8.87
N PRO A 59 1.70 -14.85 -9.79
CA PRO A 59 2.67 -14.86 -10.89
C PRO A 59 4.13 -15.01 -10.44
N ILE A 60 4.55 -14.26 -9.41
CA ILE A 60 5.92 -14.32 -8.89
C ILE A 60 6.21 -15.70 -8.32
N ARG A 61 5.27 -16.24 -7.53
CA ARG A 61 5.37 -17.59 -6.97
C ARG A 61 5.55 -18.64 -8.05
N ASN A 62 4.77 -18.59 -9.12
CA ASN A 62 4.87 -19.54 -10.23
C ASN A 62 6.24 -19.49 -10.92
N VAL A 63 6.83 -18.30 -11.09
CA VAL A 63 8.18 -18.14 -11.65
C VAL A 63 9.22 -18.76 -10.73
N ILE A 64 9.17 -18.47 -9.42
CA ILE A 64 10.08 -19.04 -8.42
C ILE A 64 9.96 -20.57 -8.38
N GLU A 65 8.73 -21.10 -8.30
CA GLU A 65 8.49 -22.55 -8.28
C GLU A 65 8.99 -23.24 -9.55
N THR A 66 8.98 -22.57 -10.70
CA THR A 66 9.55 -23.09 -11.95
C THR A 66 11.08 -23.11 -11.91
N LEU A 67 11.71 -22.07 -11.35
CA LEU A 67 13.17 -21.95 -11.27
C LEU A 67 13.79 -22.90 -10.22
N PHE A 68 13.09 -23.14 -9.12
CA PHE A 68 13.58 -23.91 -7.99
C PHE A 68 12.93 -25.29 -7.87
N LYS A 69 12.15 -25.74 -8.87
CA LYS A 69 11.60 -27.09 -8.89
C LYS A 69 12.77 -28.09 -8.90
N PRO A 70 12.92 -28.96 -7.89
CA PRO A 70 13.99 -29.94 -7.89
C PRO A 70 13.74 -30.89 -9.07
N SER A 71 14.70 -30.95 -9.98
CA SER A 71 14.72 -31.92 -11.07
C SER A 71 14.78 -33.31 -10.43
N LYS A 72 13.67 -34.02 -10.45
CA LYS A 72 13.58 -35.42 -10.04
C LYS A 72 13.87 -36.31 -11.23
#